data_AF-K1MB55-F1
#
_entry.id   AF-K1MB55-F1
#
_cell.length_a   1.000
_cell.length_b   1.000
_cell.length_c   1.000
_cell.angle_alpha   90.00
_cell.angle_beta   90.00
_cell.angle_gamma   90.00
#
_symmetry.space_group_name_H-M   'P 1'
#
loop_
_entity.id
_entity.type
_entity.pdbx_description
1 polymer ?
#
loop_
_entity_poly.entity_id
_entity_poly.type
_entity_poly.pdbx_seq_one_letter_code
_entity_poly.pdbx_strand_id
1 'polypeptide(L)'
;MSTFSQRIKNLRDSKGWSKSKTAQMLGVSAQRYSNWEYDLHEPDYEMLNQIAALFETTTDYLTGKSDNPSSESTAKDGTALTWSDLDMPMPYGGKLPDELKSTYADIAKGYFKRHPEMLNKDE
;
A
#
# COMPACT_ATOMS: atom_id res chain seq x y z
N MET A 1 10.02 -24.23 -3.07
CA MET A 1 9.98 -22.86 -3.61
C MET A 1 10.37 -21.90 -2.50
N SER A 2 11.15 -20.86 -2.79
CA SER A 2 11.52 -19.83 -1.83
C SER A 2 10.31 -18.96 -1.46
N THR A 3 10.40 -18.26 -0.33
CA THR A 3 9.40 -17.28 0.08
C THR A 3 9.23 -16.19 -0.99
N PHE A 4 10.32 -15.78 -1.63
CA PHE A 4 10.33 -14.77 -2.67
C PHE A 4 9.55 -15.20 -3.91
N SER A 5 9.86 -16.36 -4.47
CA SER A 5 9.20 -16.86 -5.69
C SER A 5 7.69 -17.06 -5.48
N GLN A 6 7.29 -17.54 -4.31
CA GLN A 6 5.88 -17.69 -3.95
C GLN A 6 5.18 -16.33 -3.83
N ARG A 7 5.80 -15.34 -3.20
CA ARG A 7 5.21 -14.00 -3.01
C ARG A 7 5.03 -13.26 -4.33
N ILE A 8 6.04 -13.24 -5.21
CA ILE A 8 5.91 -12.57 -6.51
C ILE A 8 4.87 -13.23 -7.40
N LYS A 9 4.74 -14.58 -7.33
CA LYS A 9 3.72 -15.33 -8.07
C LYS A 9 2.32 -14.95 -7.57
N ASN A 10 2.12 -14.95 -6.25
CA ASN A 10 0.85 -14.58 -5.64
C ASN A 10 0.45 -13.13 -5.95
N LEU A 11 1.40 -12.18 -5.89
CA LEU A 11 1.18 -10.77 -6.23
C LEU A 11 0.82 -10.59 -7.71
N ARG A 12 1.45 -11.35 -8.60
CA ARG A 12 1.10 -11.35 -10.02
C ARG A 12 -0.30 -11.91 -10.26
N ASP A 13 -0.61 -13.05 -9.62
CA ASP A 13 -1.90 -13.72 -9.75
C ASP A 13 -3.04 -12.84 -9.19
N SER A 14 -2.83 -12.12 -8.08
CA SER A 14 -3.83 -11.21 -7.49
C SER A 14 -4.14 -9.99 -8.38
N LYS A 15 -3.17 -9.50 -9.15
CA LYS A 15 -3.37 -8.44 -10.15
C LYS A 15 -3.86 -8.99 -11.50
N GLY A 16 -3.98 -10.32 -11.66
CA GLY A 16 -4.43 -10.97 -12.90
C GLY A 16 -3.46 -10.80 -14.08
N TRP A 17 -2.16 -10.66 -13.81
CA TRP A 17 -1.16 -10.41 -14.85
C TRP A 17 -0.51 -11.70 -15.36
N SER A 18 -0.22 -11.75 -16.66
CA SER A 18 0.61 -12.82 -17.23
C SER A 18 2.09 -12.58 -16.93
N LYS A 19 2.89 -13.64 -16.90
CA LYS A 19 4.36 -13.55 -16.71
C LYS A 19 5.00 -12.59 -17.72
N SER A 20 4.57 -12.67 -18.98
CA SER A 20 5.06 -11.80 -20.05
C SER A 20 4.69 -10.33 -19.83
N LYS A 21 3.48 -10.05 -19.34
CA LYS A 21 3.04 -8.68 -19.01
C LYS A 21 3.87 -8.11 -17.87
N THR A 22 4.06 -8.87 -16.79
CA THR A 22 4.88 -8.43 -15.65
C THR A 22 6.33 -8.21 -16.05
N ALA A 23 6.90 -9.10 -16.86
CA ALA A 23 8.25 -8.95 -17.40
C ALA A 23 8.40 -7.66 -18.23
N GLN A 24 7.41 -7.35 -19.08
CA GLN A 24 7.39 -6.12 -19.87
C GLN A 24 7.36 -4.87 -18.98
N MET A 25 6.56 -4.86 -17.91
CA MET A 25 6.50 -3.74 -16.96
C MET A 25 7.81 -3.53 -16.19
N LEU A 26 8.56 -4.61 -15.94
CA LEU A 26 9.88 -4.58 -15.31
C LEU A 26 11.03 -4.36 -16.32
N GLY A 27 10.74 -4.27 -17.62
CA GLY A 27 11.76 -4.11 -18.66
C GLY A 27 12.69 -5.33 -18.81
N VAL A 28 12.22 -6.54 -18.49
CA VAL A 28 12.99 -7.78 -18.58
C VAL A 28 12.35 -8.79 -19.54
N SER A 29 13.10 -9.84 -19.91
CA SER A 29 12.55 -10.94 -20.71
C SER A 29 11.58 -11.80 -19.88
N ALA A 30 10.56 -12.35 -20.55
CA ALA A 30 9.59 -13.26 -19.92
C ALA A 30 10.27 -14.49 -19.29
N GLN A 31 11.37 -14.96 -19.88
CA GLN A 31 12.18 -16.04 -19.33
C GLN A 31 12.85 -15.63 -18.01
N ARG A 32 13.44 -14.42 -17.95
CA ARG A 32 14.09 -13.91 -16.73
C ARG A 32 13.10 -13.83 -15.58
N TYR A 33 11.89 -13.30 -15.83
CA TYR A 33 10.83 -13.27 -14.82
C TYR A 33 10.35 -14.66 -14.40
N SER A 34 10.17 -15.57 -15.37
CA SER A 34 9.79 -16.96 -15.07
C SER A 34 10.82 -17.67 -14.20
N ASN A 35 12.11 -17.45 -14.45
CA ASN A 35 13.19 -18.03 -13.65
C ASN A 35 13.14 -17.60 -12.18
N TRP A 36 12.68 -16.37 -11.88
CA TRP A 36 12.45 -15.92 -10.51
C TRP A 36 11.29 -16.66 -9.83
N GLU A 37 10.19 -16.88 -10.53
CA GLU A 37 9.06 -17.65 -9.98
C GLU A 37 9.36 -19.15 -9.81
N TYR A 38 10.35 -19.67 -10.51
CA TYR A 38 10.78 -21.07 -10.43
C TYR A 38 11.98 -21.30 -9.50
N ASP A 39 12.44 -20.27 -8.78
CA ASP A 39 13.65 -20.32 -7.92
C ASP A 39 14.93 -20.74 -8.65
N LEU A 40 15.01 -20.47 -9.95
CA LEU A 40 16.20 -20.78 -10.74
C LEU A 40 17.26 -19.68 -10.61
N HIS A 41 16.80 -18.44 -10.47
CA HIS A 41 17.64 -17.26 -10.28
C HIS A 41 16.99 -16.29 -9.31
N GLU A 42 17.81 -15.43 -8.73
CA GLU A 42 17.36 -14.30 -7.92
C GLU A 42 17.54 -12.98 -8.69
N PRO A 43 16.68 -11.98 -8.45
CA PRO A 43 16.91 -10.63 -8.95
C PRO A 43 18.10 -9.98 -8.22
N ASP A 44 18.75 -9.04 -8.91
CA ASP A 44 19.68 -8.13 -8.25
C ASP A 44 18.95 -7.12 -7.35
N TYR A 45 19.70 -6.36 -6.56
CA TYR A 45 19.13 -5.40 -5.61
C TYR A 45 18.27 -4.32 -6.27
N GLU A 46 18.68 -3.81 -7.44
CA GLU A 46 17.91 -2.80 -8.16
C GLU A 46 16.58 -3.38 -8.67
N MET A 47 16.61 -4.58 -9.24
CA MET A 47 15.44 -5.28 -9.71
C MET A 47 14.51 -5.67 -8.56
N LEU A 48 15.04 -6.04 -7.40
CA LEU A 48 14.23 -6.30 -6.20
C LEU A 48 13.43 -5.06 -5.78
N ASN A 49 14.05 -3.87 -5.81
CA ASN A 49 13.36 -2.60 -5.53
C ASN A 49 12.31 -2.28 -6.60
N GLN A 50 12.60 -2.52 -7.87
CA GLN A 50 11.63 -2.32 -8.96
C GLN A 50 10.43 -3.25 -8.83
N ILE A 51 10.64 -4.52 -8.45
CA ILE A 51 9.56 -5.48 -8.19
C ILE A 51 8.70 -5.01 -7.01
N ALA A 52 9.34 -4.55 -5.92
CA ALA A 52 8.62 -4.01 -4.77
C ALA A 52 7.76 -2.79 -5.15
N ALA A 53 8.31 -1.87 -5.94
CA ALA A 53 7.59 -0.71 -6.44
C ALA A 53 6.42 -1.08 -7.36
N LEU A 54 6.64 -2.01 -8.30
CA LEU A 54 5.60 -2.47 -9.24
C LEU A 54 4.40 -3.09 -8.52
N PHE A 55 4.66 -3.83 -7.45
CA PHE A 55 3.62 -4.51 -6.67
C PHE A 55 3.15 -3.71 -5.45
N GLU A 56 3.58 -2.45 -5.30
CA GLU A 56 3.20 -1.58 -4.17
C GLU A 56 3.47 -2.24 -2.81
N THR A 57 4.61 -2.91 -2.69
CA THR A 57 5.01 -3.68 -1.50
C THR A 57 6.43 -3.32 -1.07
N THR A 58 6.97 -4.03 -0.07
CA THR A 58 8.32 -3.83 0.43
C THR A 58 9.25 -4.97 0.04
N THR A 59 10.54 -4.67 -0.06
CA THR A 59 11.57 -5.69 -0.24
C THR A 59 11.65 -6.64 0.97
N ASP A 60 11.33 -6.17 2.17
CA ASP A 60 11.23 -7.00 3.38
C ASP A 60 10.09 -8.00 3.28
N TYR A 61 8.95 -7.61 2.71
CA TYR A 61 7.91 -8.57 2.35
C TYR A 61 8.40 -9.52 1.28
N LEU A 62 8.96 -9.04 0.16
CA LEU A 62 9.38 -9.95 -0.90
C LEU A 62 10.40 -11.01 -0.41
N THR A 63 11.32 -10.63 0.48
CA THR A 63 12.36 -11.53 1.01
C THR A 63 11.93 -12.36 2.23
N GLY A 64 10.72 -12.16 2.73
CA GLY A 64 10.21 -12.91 3.89
C GLY A 64 10.72 -12.44 5.26
N LYS A 65 11.32 -11.24 5.33
CA LYS A 65 11.72 -10.60 6.59
C LYS A 65 10.53 -10.02 7.37
N SER A 66 9.44 -9.71 6.66
CA SER A 66 8.18 -9.24 7.23
C SER A 66 7.02 -9.97 6.58
N ASP A 67 5.98 -10.32 7.33
CA ASP A 67 4.73 -10.84 6.75
C ASP A 67 3.75 -9.73 6.35
N ASN A 68 4.05 -8.47 6.72
CA ASN A 68 3.26 -7.32 6.30
C ASN A 68 3.71 -6.86 4.90
N PRO A 69 2.84 -6.95 3.87
CA PRO A 69 3.15 -6.49 2.52
C PRO A 69 3.31 -4.98 2.41
N SER A 70 2.74 -4.21 3.34
CA SER A 70 2.92 -2.77 3.42
C SER A 70 4.06 -2.46 4.40
N SER A 71 4.99 -1.59 4.01
CA SER A 71 5.68 -0.80 5.04
C SER A 71 4.59 0.07 5.64
N GLU A 72 4.41 0.07 6.95
CA GLU A 72 3.66 1.14 7.59
C GLU A 72 4.47 2.44 7.47
N SER A 73 4.45 3.02 6.27
CA SER A 73 4.49 4.47 6.09
C SER A 73 3.04 4.85 5.87
N THR A 74 2.42 5.32 6.95
CA THR A 74 1.09 5.90 7.01
C THR A 74 0.77 6.78 5.79
N ALA A 75 0.13 6.19 4.78
CA ALA A 75 -0.68 6.90 3.82
C ALA A 75 -1.68 5.91 3.21
N LYS A 76 -2.92 6.03 3.69
CA LYS A 76 -4.15 5.44 3.16
C LYS A 76 -4.49 4.02 3.62
N ASP A 77 -5.15 3.94 4.77
CA ASP A 77 -6.09 2.85 5.06
C ASP A 77 -7.42 3.42 5.61
N GLY A 78 -8.27 3.85 4.68
CA GLY A 78 -9.58 3.24 4.45
C GLY A 78 -10.74 3.32 5.45
N THR A 79 -10.62 3.86 6.68
CA THR A 79 -11.81 4.05 7.55
C THR A 79 -11.87 5.37 8.32
N ALA A 80 -10.78 6.14 8.35
CA ALA A 80 -10.82 7.52 8.81
C ALA A 80 -10.95 8.42 7.58
N LEU A 81 -12.05 9.18 7.46
CA LEU A 81 -12.11 10.34 6.57
C LEU A 81 -10.87 11.20 6.86
N THR A 82 -9.91 11.23 5.94
CA THR A 82 -8.75 12.11 6.06
C THR A 82 -9.11 13.47 5.47
N TRP A 83 -8.43 14.53 5.90
CA TRP A 83 -8.63 15.87 5.34
C TRP A 83 -8.43 15.91 3.81
N SER A 84 -7.64 14.97 3.28
CA SER A 84 -7.43 14.79 1.84
C SER A 84 -8.66 14.29 1.10
N ASP A 85 -9.62 13.64 1.79
CA ASP A 85 -10.82 13.04 1.20
C ASP A 85 -12.01 14.02 1.18
N LEU A 86 -11.96 15.10 1.97
CA LEU A 86 -13.01 16.12 2.04
C LEU A 86 -12.88 17.20 0.95
N ASP A 87 -11.87 17.12 0.07
CA ASP A 87 -11.55 18.09 -1.00
C ASP A 87 -11.55 19.56 -0.51
N MET A 88 -11.30 19.74 0.79
CA MET A 88 -11.39 21.03 1.46
C MET A 88 -9.95 21.50 1.72
N PRO A 89 -9.46 22.50 0.96
CA PRO A 89 -8.11 23.00 1.18
C PRO A 89 -8.05 23.60 2.59
N MET A 90 -7.20 23.02 3.44
CA MET A 90 -6.89 23.60 4.75
C MET A 90 -6.49 25.07 4.51
N PRO A 91 -7.11 26.06 5.19
CA PRO A 91 -6.97 27.47 4.85
C PRO A 91 -5.52 28.00 4.90
N TYR A 92 -4.59 27.24 5.49
CA TYR A 92 -3.18 27.58 5.62
C TYR A 92 -2.21 26.61 4.91
N GLY A 93 -2.68 25.73 4.02
CA GLY A 93 -1.82 24.96 3.09
C GLY A 93 -0.78 24.02 3.73
N GLY A 94 -0.93 23.69 5.02
CA GLY A 94 0.02 22.90 5.81
C GLY A 94 -0.55 21.56 6.31
N LYS A 95 0.33 20.70 6.82
CA LYS A 95 -0.05 19.48 7.56
C LYS A 95 -0.56 19.86 8.94
N LEU A 96 -1.59 19.18 9.44
CA LEU A 96 -2.10 19.39 10.79
C LEU A 96 -1.02 19.02 11.83
N PRO A 97 -0.57 19.94 12.70
CA PRO A 97 0.34 19.62 13.81
C PRO A 97 -0.21 18.52 14.72
N ASP A 98 0.67 17.65 15.23
CA ASP A 98 0.27 16.53 16.09
C ASP A 98 -0.47 16.98 17.35
N GLU A 99 -0.08 18.13 17.91
CA GLU A 99 -0.71 18.73 19.09
C GLU A 99 -2.18 19.12 18.86
N LEU A 100 -2.57 19.45 17.62
CA LEU A 100 -3.94 19.85 17.28
C LEU A 100 -4.87 18.66 16.99
N LYS A 101 -4.32 17.45 16.84
CA LYS A 101 -5.13 16.24 16.59
C LYS A 101 -6.09 15.96 17.75
N SER A 102 -5.63 16.17 18.99
CA SER A 102 -6.45 15.95 20.20
C SER A 102 -7.60 16.94 20.29
N THR A 103 -7.33 18.23 20.08
CA THR A 103 -8.33 19.30 20.08
C THR A 103 -9.42 19.05 19.04
N TYR A 104 -9.02 18.61 17.85
CA TYR A 104 -9.97 18.29 16.80
C TYR A 104 -10.85 17.08 17.15
N ALA A 105 -10.25 16.03 17.71
CA ALA A 105 -10.99 14.85 18.17
C ALA A 105 -12.04 15.22 19.23
N ASP A 106 -11.73 16.15 20.13
CA ASP A 106 -12.65 16.61 21.18
C ASP A 106 -13.81 17.44 20.59
N ILE A 107 -13.52 18.31 19.63
CA ILE A 107 -14.55 19.08 18.90
C ILE A 107 -15.48 18.13 18.15
N ALA A 108 -14.93 17.16 17.41
CA ALA A 108 -15.70 16.18 16.66
C ALA A 108 -16.60 15.34 17.58
N LYS A 109 -16.07 14.82 18.71
CA LYS A 109 -16.86 14.11 19.72
C LYS A 109 -18.00 14.95 20.27
N GLY A 110 -17.74 16.23 20.56
CA GLY A 110 -18.76 17.16 21.02
C GLY A 110 -19.86 17.40 19.99
N TYR A 111 -19.51 17.46 18.71
CA TYR A 111 -20.46 17.60 17.61
C TYR A 111 -21.36 16.36 17.47
N PHE A 112 -20.79 15.16 17.37
CA PHE A 112 -21.56 13.92 17.23
C PHE A 112 -22.42 13.59 18.46
N LYS A 113 -21.99 14.00 19.65
CA LYS A 113 -22.81 13.91 20.86
C LYS A 113 -24.09 14.74 20.76
N ARG A 114 -24.05 15.87 20.04
CA ARG A 114 -25.22 16.74 19.80
C ARG A 114 -26.01 16.36 18.54
N HIS A 115 -25.38 15.62 17.63
CA HIS A 115 -25.95 15.19 16.35
C HIS A 115 -25.80 13.67 16.15
N PRO A 116 -26.45 12.84 16.99
CA PRO A 116 -26.36 11.39 16.91
C PRO A 116 -26.95 10.83 15.59
N GLU A 117 -27.83 11.57 14.93
CA GLU A 117 -28.43 11.22 13.64
C GLU A 117 -27.42 11.08 12.49
N MET A 118 -26.24 11.69 12.62
CA MET A 118 -25.18 11.63 11.61
C MET A 118 -24.36 10.33 11.67
N LEU A 119 -24.47 9.55 12.76
CA LEU A 119 -23.68 8.33 12.95
C LEU A 119 -24.25 7.10 12.21
N ASN A 120 -25.53 7.16 11.79
CA ASN A 120 -26.28 6.02 11.25
C ASN A 120 -26.75 6.24 9.80
N LYS A 121 -26.13 7.13 9.04
CA LYS A 121 -26.42 7.27 7.60
C LYS A 121 -25.59 6.27 6.81
N ASP A 122 -26.03 5.02 6.82
CA ASP A 122 -25.80 4.10 5.71
C ASP A 122 -26.95 4.30 4.70
N GLU A 123 -26.77 5.21 3.75
CA GLU A 123 -27.51 5.25 2.47
C GLU A 123 -26.71 6.03 1.42
#